data_AF-A0A3N4MGX9-F1
#
_entry.id   AF-A0A3N4MGX9-F1
#
_cell.length_a   1.000
_cell.length_b   1.000
_cell.length_c   1.000
_cell.angle_alpha   90.00
_cell.angle_beta   90.00
_cell.angle_gamma   90.00
#
_symmetry.space_group_name_H-M   'P 1'
#
loop_
_entity.id
_entity.type
_entity.pdbx_description
1 polymer ?
#
loop_
_entity_poly.entity_id
_entity_poly.type
_entity_poly.pdbx_seq_one_letter_code
_entity_poly.pdbx_strand_id
1 'polypeptide(L)'
;MSAQRTWVRDKRLNIYHLILLLTIFNRWKAENERGNITISRRQMMKATLIASITTYHKYMNDLVQFGYIIYQPSYHPRNATVVRLVVI
;
A
#
# COMPACT_ATOMS: atom_id res chain seq x y z
N MET A 1 -11.23 17.70 14.12
CA MET A 1 -10.16 17.00 13.39
C MET A 1 -10.40 15.52 13.51
N SER A 2 -10.79 14.95 12.38
CA SER A 2 -11.83 13.94 12.29
C SER A 2 -11.20 12.56 12.22
N ALA A 3 -11.58 11.70 13.17
CA ALA A 3 -11.56 10.24 13.09
C ALA A 3 -10.28 9.62 12.48
N GLN A 4 -9.25 9.47 13.33
CA GLN A 4 -8.23 8.43 13.19
C GLN A 4 -8.93 7.06 13.23
N ARG A 5 -9.54 6.62 12.12
CA ARG A 5 -10.12 5.28 11.97
C ARG A 5 -8.96 4.31 12.07
N THR A 6 -8.76 3.78 13.27
CA THR A 6 -7.63 2.93 13.61
C THR A 6 -7.74 1.67 12.75
N TRP A 7 -6.88 1.52 11.74
CA TRP A 7 -6.85 0.36 10.82
C TRP A 7 -6.94 -0.97 11.60
N VAL A 8 -6.33 -1.00 12.79
CA VAL A 8 -6.32 -2.10 13.75
C VAL A 8 -7.72 -2.59 14.19
N ARG A 9 -8.78 -1.78 14.02
CA ARG A 9 -10.17 -2.17 14.35
C ARG A 9 -10.91 -2.86 13.19
N ASP A 10 -10.38 -2.79 11.97
CA ASP A 10 -10.98 -3.46 10.82
C ASP A 10 -10.58 -4.94 10.83
N LYS A 11 -11.54 -5.80 11.18
CA LYS A 11 -11.35 -7.26 11.25
C LYS A 11 -11.00 -7.91 9.90
N ARG A 12 -11.18 -7.20 8.78
CA ARG A 12 -10.76 -7.68 7.44
C ARG A 12 -9.25 -7.59 7.25
N LEU A 13 -8.56 -6.72 8.01
CA LEU A 13 -7.12 -6.56 7.94
C LEU A 13 -6.42 -7.60 8.80
N ASN A 14 -5.49 -8.32 8.19
CA ASN A 14 -4.52 -9.16 8.89
C ASN A 14 -3.14 -8.49 8.92
N ILE A 15 -2.17 -9.16 9.58
CA ILE A 15 -0.82 -8.62 9.75
C ILE A 15 -0.12 -8.23 8.42
N TYR A 16 -0.37 -8.97 7.34
CA TYR A 16 0.26 -8.68 6.05
C TYR A 16 -0.33 -7.42 5.39
N HIS A 17 -1.63 -7.18 5.55
CA HIS A 17 -2.24 -5.93 5.12
C HIS A 17 -1.66 -4.74 5.88
N LEU A 18 -1.53 -4.87 7.20
CA LEU A 18 -0.99 -3.81 8.06
C LEU A 18 0.46 -3.50 7.70
N ILE A 19 1.29 -4.52 7.50
CA ILE A 19 2.68 -4.32 7.09
C ILE A 19 2.76 -3.62 5.72
N LEU A 20 1.96 -4.04 4.73
CA LEU A 20 1.90 -3.36 3.43
C LEU A 20 1.45 -1.89 3.55
N LEU A 21 0.39 -1.63 4.31
CA LEU A 21 -0.11 -0.28 4.57
C LEU A 21 0.96 0.60 5.23
N LEU A 22 1.63 0.09 6.26
CA LEU A 22 2.71 0.80 6.94
C LEU A 22 3.89 1.09 6.00
N THR A 23 4.30 0.14 5.16
CA THR A 23 5.37 0.37 4.19
C THR A 23 4.96 1.41 3.13
N ILE A 24 3.72 1.39 2.64
CA ILE A 24 3.17 2.41 1.72
C ILE A 24 3.14 3.78 2.40
N PHE A 25 2.65 3.83 3.64
CA PHE A 25 2.54 5.06 4.43
C PHE A 25 3.92 5.68 4.70
N ASN A 26 4.89 4.88 5.15
CA ASN A 26 6.25 5.35 5.39
C ASN A 26 6.90 5.91 4.13
N ARG A 27 6.63 5.29 2.97
CA ARG A 27 7.11 5.81 1.69
C ARG A 27 6.44 7.12 1.31
N TRP A 28 5.13 7.25 1.51
CA TRP A 28 4.41 8.50 1.29
C TRP A 28 4.91 9.63 2.22
N LYS A 29 5.17 9.32 3.48
CA LYS A 29 5.81 10.25 4.43
C LYS A 29 7.20 10.69 3.97
N ALA A 30 8.02 9.76 3.46
CA ALA A 30 9.36 10.06 2.97
C ALA A 30 9.36 10.97 1.72
N GLU A 31 8.32 10.90 0.89
CA GLU A 31 8.10 11.76 -0.28
C GLU A 31 7.44 13.11 0.09
N ASN A 32 7.61 13.56 1.34
CA ASN A 32 7.05 14.79 1.91
C ASN A 32 5.52 14.88 1.83
N GLU A 33 4.81 13.76 1.91
CA GLU A 33 3.34 13.72 1.94
C GLU A 33 2.66 14.23 0.67
N ARG A 34 3.42 14.36 -0.43
CA ARG A 34 2.90 14.96 -1.66
C ARG A 34 2.24 13.91 -2.54
N GLY A 35 0.91 13.89 -2.51
CA GLY A 35 0.09 13.27 -3.54
C GLY A 35 0.35 11.78 -3.77
N ASN A 36 0.58 11.42 -5.03
CA ASN A 36 0.80 10.05 -5.48
C ASN A 36 2.24 9.61 -5.21
N ILE A 37 2.45 8.45 -4.60
CA ILE A 37 3.77 7.82 -4.56
C ILE A 37 3.94 6.84 -5.70
N THR A 38 5.18 6.74 -6.12
CA THR A 38 5.62 5.69 -7.03
C THR A 38 6.19 4.54 -6.22
N ILE A 39 5.72 3.32 -6.44
CA ILE A 39 6.25 2.10 -5.79
C ILE A 39 6.67 1.06 -6.83
N SER A 40 7.57 0.16 -6.44
CA SER A 40 7.84 -1.06 -7.19
C SER A 40 7.55 -2.28 -6.33
N ARG A 41 6.92 -3.31 -6.92
CA ARG A 41 6.65 -4.59 -6.22
C ARG A 41 7.90 -5.13 -5.54
N ARG A 42 9.05 -5.11 -6.23
CA ARG A 42 10.32 -5.64 -5.70
C ARG A 42 10.78 -4.88 -4.45
N GLN A 43 10.68 -3.55 -4.43
CA GLN A 43 11.04 -2.76 -3.25
C GLN A 43 10.05 -3.00 -2.10
N MET A 44 8.75 -3.06 -2.39
CA MET A 44 7.74 -3.33 -1.37
C MET A 44 7.91 -4.71 -0.75
N MET A 45 8.12 -5.75 -1.56
CA MET A 45 8.37 -7.10 -1.05
C MET A 45 9.64 -7.17 -0.19
N LYS A 46 10.72 -6.47 -0.56
CA LYS A 46 11.93 -6.37 0.27
C LYS A 46 11.72 -5.64 1.60
N ALA A 47 10.80 -4.68 1.64
CA ALA A 47 10.49 -3.88 2.82
C ALA A 47 9.34 -4.47 3.67
N THR A 48 8.88 -5.67 3.34
CA THR A 48 7.78 -6.36 4.02
C THR A 48 8.18 -7.82 4.31
N LEU A 49 7.35 -8.54 5.06
CA LEU A 49 7.53 -9.98 5.30
C LEU A 49 6.93 -10.86 4.17
N ILE A 50 6.53 -10.26 3.04
CA ILE A 50 5.84 -10.99 1.96
C ILE A 50 6.86 -11.52 0.95
N ALA A 51 7.10 -12.82 1.00
CA ALA A 51 8.04 -13.51 0.10
C ALA A 51 7.44 -13.95 -1.25
N SER A 52 6.10 -14.05 -1.34
CA SER A 52 5.41 -14.55 -2.53
C SER A 52 4.75 -13.43 -3.33
N ILE A 53 4.96 -13.44 -4.66
CA ILE A 53 4.32 -12.52 -5.60
C ILE A 53 2.80 -12.63 -5.53
N THR A 54 2.27 -13.86 -5.47
CA THR A 54 0.83 -14.12 -5.39
C THR A 54 0.24 -13.52 -4.10
N THR A 55 0.93 -13.72 -2.98
CA THR A 55 0.53 -13.17 -1.68
C THR A 55 0.57 -11.64 -1.68
N TYR A 56 1.59 -11.03 -2.32
CA TYR A 56 1.67 -9.59 -2.50
C TYR A 56 0.46 -9.06 -3.28
N HIS A 57 0.15 -9.67 -4.43
CA HIS A 57 -0.96 -9.23 -5.27
C HIS A 57 -2.32 -9.39 -4.58
N LYS A 58 -2.52 -10.49 -3.85
CA LYS A 58 -3.72 -10.68 -3.03
C LYS A 58 -3.92 -9.49 -2.08
N TYR A 59 -2.95 -9.20 -1.23
CA TYR A 59 -3.11 -8.17 -0.20
C TYR A 59 -3.14 -6.75 -0.78
N MET A 60 -2.44 -6.47 -1.88
CA MET A 60 -2.60 -5.19 -2.58
C MET A 60 -4.02 -5.01 -3.12
N ASN A 61 -4.59 -6.06 -3.73
CA ASN A 61 -5.97 -6.02 -4.23
C ASN A 61 -6.98 -5.89 -3.09
N ASP A 62 -6.78 -6.60 -1.98
CA ASP A 62 -7.61 -6.47 -0.78
C ASP A 62 -7.60 -5.02 -0.27
N LEU A 63 -6.43 -4.38 -0.17
CA LEU A 63 -6.30 -2.97 0.25
C LEU A 63 -7.00 -1.99 -0.70
N VAL A 64 -7.00 -2.27 -2.02
CA VAL A 64 -7.77 -1.49 -3.01
C VAL A 64 -9.26 -1.69 -2.79
N GLN A 65 -9.71 -2.93 -2.68
CA GLN A 65 -11.12 -3.28 -2.50
C GLN A 65 -11.69 -2.73 -1.19
N PHE A 66 -10.88 -2.70 -0.13
CA PHE A 66 -11.26 -2.13 1.16
C PHE A 66 -11.24 -0.60 1.19
N GLY A 67 -10.70 0.04 0.13
CA GLY A 67 -10.66 1.48 -0.01
C GLY A 67 -9.54 2.18 0.76
N TYR A 68 -8.49 1.45 1.16
CA TYR A 68 -7.34 2.06 1.82
C TYR A 68 -6.38 2.73 0.83
N ILE A 69 -6.25 2.16 -0.38
CA ILE A 69 -5.35 2.65 -1.42
C ILE A 69 -6.04 2.68 -2.78
N ILE A 70 -5.61 3.61 -3.65
CA ILE A 70 -5.83 3.53 -5.09
C ILE A 70 -4.52 3.03 -5.71
N TYR A 71 -4.61 1.91 -6.42
CA TYR A 71 -3.49 1.26 -7.09
C TYR A 71 -3.64 1.39 -8.60
N GLN A 72 -2.71 2.09 -9.24
CA GLN A 72 -2.63 2.24 -10.70
C GLN A 72 -1.39 1.49 -11.20
N PRO A 73 -1.54 0.20 -11.55
CA PRO A 73 -0.42 -0.58 -12.07
C PRO A 73 0.08 0.03 -13.37
N SER A 74 1.40 0.09 -13.50
CA SER A 74 2.03 0.38 -14.78
C SER A 74 2.79 -0.86 -15.24
N TYR A 75 2.42 -1.35 -16.42
CA TYR A 75 3.07 -2.50 -17.07
C TYR A 75 4.20 -2.08 -18.02
N HIS A 76 4.46 -0.77 -18.15
CA HIS A 76 5.54 -0.26 -18.99
C HIS A 76 6.88 -0.34 -18.25
N PRO A 77 7.97 -0.86 -18.87
CA PRO A 77 9.27 -1.04 -18.22
C PRO A 77 9.90 0.23 -17.61
N ARG A 78 9.49 1.42 -18.11
CA ARG A 78 9.98 2.73 -17.66
C ARG A 78 9.01 3.47 -16.74
N ASN A 79 7.76 3.03 -16.67
CA ASN A 79 6.73 3.72 -15.92
C ASN A 79 6.48 2.96 -14.63
N ALA A 80 6.73 3.61 -13.50
CA ALA A 80 6.61 2.97 -12.23
C ALA A 80 5.15 2.97 -11.73
N THR A 81 4.82 2.03 -10.85
CA THR A 81 3.44 1.84 -10.38
C THR A 81 3.06 2.95 -9.42
N VAL A 82 1.89 3.54 -9.63
CA VAL A 82 1.43 4.67 -8.83
C VAL A 82 0.45 4.20 -7.76
N VAL A 83 0.68 4.62 -6.52
CA VAL A 83 -0.20 4.38 -5.39
C VAL A 83 -0.57 5.69 -4.71
N ARG A 84 -1.85 5.85 -4.42
CA ARG A 84 -2.39 6.95 -3.61
C ARG A 84 -3.04 6.37 -2.35
N LEU A 85 -2.72 6.98 -1.21
CA LEU A 85 -3.45 6.73 0.03
C LEU A 85 -4.79 7.48 -0.01
N VAL A 86 -5.89 6.78 0.25
CA VAL A 86 -7.24 7.37 0.22
C VAL A 86 -7.67 7.84 1.60
N VAL A 87 -7.19 7.16 2.65
CA VAL A 87 -7.57 7.43 4.03
C VAL A 87 -6.31 7.74 4.83
N ILE A 88 -6.08 9.03 5.06
CA ILE A 88 -5.19 9.58 6.09
C ILE A 88 -5.99 10.57 6.91
#